data_AF-A0A871BIX4-F1
#
_entry.id   AF-A0A871BIX4-F1
#
_cell.length_a   1.000
_cell.length_b   1.000
_cell.length_c   1.000
_cell.angle_alpha   90.00
_cell.angle_beta   90.00
_cell.angle_gamma   90.00
#
_symmetry.space_group_name_H-M   'P 1'
#
loop_
_entity.id
_entity.type
_entity.pdbx_description
1 polymer ?
#
loop_
_entity_poly.entity_id
_entity_poly.type
_entity_poly.pdbx_seq_one_letter_code
_entity_poly.pdbx_strand_id
1 'polypeptide(L)'
;MKGEDNATHSIRRRTYLGIAASAGLAGLAGCSSGTTASAARAPPKVPKGALKAGGWEYIGGHSLDPAFERSVGPASVSAAFETVVYEDMDLSETLKEKTLGQAEGQFSLFFATRVTLDPGLSNLPETVRGTVVDLVEKHARKHYETQLSDVGVTDIEQTDTRSTTVDTGDSARVTDYGATISFDTITFPFTDEKEFTIEGQEFDVSGMLAVWEHDGTILVAGGAHPGENIELSVTKEPTEAIEVSVDIDLGLTPDAYRDELRSLVKGVE
;
A
#
# COMPACT_ATOMS: atom_id res chain seq x y z
N MET A 1 -15.60 -21.64 39.38
CA MET A 1 -15.66 -21.68 37.90
C MET A 1 -16.30 -20.41 37.38
N LYS A 2 -15.45 -19.52 36.86
CA LYS A 2 -15.66 -18.33 36.02
C LYS A 2 -14.29 -17.65 36.10
N GLY A 3 -13.34 -17.95 35.21
CA GLY A 3 -13.43 -17.70 33.78
C GLY A 3 -12.95 -16.28 33.55
N GLU A 4 -11.66 -16.04 33.85
CA GLU A 4 -10.98 -14.77 33.56
C GLU A 4 -10.63 -14.75 32.08
N ASP A 5 -11.06 -13.68 31.43
CA ASP A 5 -10.81 -13.39 30.02
C ASP A 5 -9.31 -13.20 29.81
N ASN A 6 -8.67 -14.21 29.24
CA ASN A 6 -7.29 -14.13 28.79
C ASN A 6 -7.26 -13.27 27.52
N ALA A 7 -7.07 -11.97 27.70
CA ALA A 7 -7.00 -11.01 26.61
C ALA A 7 -5.71 -11.24 25.81
N THR A 8 -5.78 -12.10 24.79
CA THR A 8 -4.71 -12.27 23.81
C THR A 8 -4.40 -10.91 23.17
N HIS A 9 -3.20 -10.40 23.43
CA HIS A 9 -2.69 -9.16 22.84
C HIS A 9 -2.23 -9.45 21.39
N SER A 10 -3.19 -9.67 20.49
CA SER A 10 -2.93 -9.74 19.04
C SER A 10 -2.43 -8.39 18.54
N ILE A 11 -1.54 -8.35 17.54
CA ILE A 11 -1.22 -7.11 16.80
C ILE A 11 -2.55 -6.62 16.19
N ARG A 12 -3.09 -5.52 16.76
CA ARG A 12 -4.45 -5.09 16.43
C ARG A 12 -4.48 -4.35 15.10
N ARG A 13 -5.18 -4.97 14.14
CA ARG A 13 -5.85 -4.40 12.97
C ARG A 13 -6.20 -2.91 13.14
N ARG A 14 -5.62 -2.05 12.29
CA ARG A 14 -6.37 -0.91 11.75
C ARG A 14 -6.98 -1.36 10.43
N THR A 15 -8.28 -1.61 10.44
CA THR A 15 -9.04 -1.96 9.25
C THR A 15 -8.91 -0.82 8.26
N TYR A 16 -8.17 -1.02 7.18
CA TYR A 16 -8.36 -0.23 5.97
C TYR A 16 -9.83 -0.39 5.54
N LEU A 17 -10.53 0.74 5.46
CA LEU A 17 -11.80 0.88 4.75
C LEU A 17 -13.01 0.19 5.42
N GLY A 18 -13.50 0.79 6.49
CA GLY A 18 -14.90 0.66 6.87
C GLY A 18 -15.81 1.45 5.91
N ILE A 19 -16.19 0.87 4.76
CA ILE A 19 -17.43 1.25 4.06
C ILE A 19 -18.10 -0.02 3.56
N ALA A 20 -19.35 -0.17 4.00
CA ALA A 20 -20.21 -1.31 3.79
C ALA A 20 -20.26 -1.80 2.34
N ALA A 21 -20.06 -3.10 2.15
CA ALA A 21 -20.61 -3.83 1.04
C ALA A 21 -22.15 -3.87 1.18
N SER A 22 -22.84 -2.76 0.92
CA SER A 22 -24.27 -2.80 0.63
C SER A 22 -24.45 -3.31 -0.80
N ALA A 23 -24.50 -4.63 -0.93
CA ALA A 23 -25.10 -5.28 -2.08
C ALA A 23 -26.54 -4.75 -2.23
N GLY A 24 -26.73 -3.83 -3.19
CA GLY A 24 -28.01 -3.19 -3.48
C GLY A 24 -28.11 -2.89 -4.96
N LEU A 25 -28.34 -3.94 -5.77
CA LEU A 25 -28.79 -3.79 -7.14
C LEU A 25 -30.24 -3.25 -7.14
N ALA A 26 -30.41 -1.94 -7.26
CA ALA A 26 -31.66 -1.34 -7.72
C ALA A 26 -31.50 0.14 -8.11
N GLY A 27 -31.83 0.47 -9.37
CA GLY A 27 -32.24 1.83 -9.76
C GLY A 27 -31.43 2.49 -10.87
N LEU A 28 -31.62 2.04 -12.12
CA LEU A 28 -31.33 2.84 -13.31
C LEU A 28 -32.35 4.00 -13.40
N ALA A 29 -31.90 5.26 -13.38
CA ALA A 29 -32.47 6.38 -14.15
C ALA A 29 -31.69 7.68 -13.88
N GLY A 30 -31.06 8.22 -14.93
CA GLY A 30 -30.42 9.54 -14.87
C GLY A 30 -29.47 9.79 -16.04
N CYS A 31 -29.99 9.73 -17.28
CA CYS A 31 -29.25 10.16 -18.46
C CYS A 31 -29.15 11.69 -18.49
N SER A 32 -27.93 12.21 -18.47
CA SER A 32 -27.59 13.50 -19.09
C SER A 32 -26.29 13.38 -19.87
N SER A 33 -26.46 13.23 -21.18
CA SER A 33 -25.59 13.63 -22.30
C SER A 33 -24.09 13.86 -22.03
N GLY A 34 -23.28 12.89 -22.44
CA GLY A 34 -21.82 12.98 -22.49
C GLY A 34 -21.19 11.68 -23.01
N THR A 35 -21.42 11.37 -24.29
CA THR A 35 -20.80 10.21 -24.96
C THR A 35 -19.30 10.43 -25.14
N THR A 36 -18.50 10.10 -24.11
CA THR A 36 -17.06 9.71 -24.13
C THR A 36 -16.39 9.65 -22.74
N ALA A 37 -17.07 10.02 -21.64
CA ALA A 37 -16.46 10.05 -20.29
C ALA A 37 -16.17 8.67 -19.65
N SER A 38 -16.60 7.57 -20.26
CA SER A 38 -16.72 6.26 -19.57
C SER A 38 -15.48 5.35 -19.62
N ALA A 39 -14.54 5.56 -20.54
CA ALA A 39 -13.34 4.72 -20.66
C ALA A 39 -12.10 5.33 -20.00
N ALA A 40 -11.99 6.67 -19.98
CA ALA A 40 -10.92 7.38 -19.27
C ALA A 40 -11.04 7.16 -17.75
N ARG A 41 -12.28 7.08 -17.24
CA ARG A 41 -12.60 6.77 -15.83
C ARG A 41 -12.64 5.27 -15.52
N ALA A 42 -12.01 4.42 -16.35
CA ALA A 42 -11.82 3.03 -15.99
C ALA A 42 -10.61 2.89 -15.04
N PRO A 43 -10.61 1.89 -14.14
CA PRO A 43 -9.43 1.58 -13.35
C PRO A 43 -8.26 1.18 -14.27
N PRO A 44 -7.02 1.39 -13.83
CA PRO A 44 -5.87 1.05 -14.64
C PRO A 44 -5.74 -0.46 -14.87
N LYS A 45 -5.12 -0.85 -15.98
CA LYS A 45 -4.77 -2.27 -16.20
C LYS A 45 -3.51 -2.58 -15.41
N VAL A 46 -3.56 -3.67 -14.65
CA VAL A 46 -2.44 -4.17 -13.85
C VAL A 46 -1.94 -5.50 -14.39
N PRO A 47 -0.68 -5.91 -14.11
CA PRO A 47 -0.11 -7.14 -14.65
C PRO A 47 -0.67 -8.37 -13.92
N LYS A 48 -1.91 -8.77 -14.25
CA LYS A 48 -2.65 -9.85 -13.58
C LYS A 48 -1.91 -11.18 -13.53
N GLY A 49 -1.10 -11.47 -14.54
CA GLY A 49 -0.28 -12.69 -14.58
C GLY A 49 0.80 -12.70 -13.49
N ALA A 50 1.49 -11.57 -13.30
CA ALA A 50 2.49 -11.40 -12.26
C ALA A 50 1.85 -11.40 -10.86
N LEU A 51 0.79 -10.62 -10.68
CA LEU A 51 0.02 -10.59 -9.42
C LEU A 51 -0.40 -11.99 -8.98
N LYS A 52 -1.01 -12.77 -9.89
CA LYS A 52 -1.43 -14.14 -9.57
C LYS A 52 -0.25 -15.08 -9.26
N ALA A 53 0.88 -14.91 -9.94
CA ALA A 53 2.04 -15.76 -9.74
C ALA A 53 2.76 -15.48 -8.42
N GLY A 54 2.67 -14.24 -7.91
CA GLY A 54 3.25 -13.80 -6.64
C GLY A 54 2.27 -13.76 -5.46
N GLY A 55 1.12 -14.45 -5.54
CA GLY A 55 0.20 -14.52 -4.38
C GLY A 55 -0.62 -13.26 -4.09
N TRP A 56 -0.66 -12.30 -5.02
CA TRP A 56 -1.37 -11.05 -4.81
C TRP A 56 -2.87 -11.17 -5.04
N GLU A 57 -3.66 -10.70 -4.08
CA GLU A 57 -5.11 -10.65 -4.17
C GLU A 57 -5.65 -9.22 -4.20
N TYR A 58 -6.73 -9.01 -4.94
CA TYR A 58 -7.43 -7.74 -4.97
C TYR A 58 -8.20 -7.53 -3.67
N ILE A 59 -7.83 -6.50 -2.91
CA ILE A 59 -8.44 -6.19 -1.61
C ILE A 59 -9.40 -5.00 -1.67
N GLY A 60 -9.39 -4.24 -2.76
CA GLY A 60 -10.31 -3.13 -2.93
C GLY A 60 -9.80 -2.03 -3.86
N GLY A 61 -10.55 -0.95 -3.88
CA GLY A 61 -10.30 0.20 -4.74
C GLY A 61 -11.25 1.33 -4.37
N HIS A 62 -10.97 2.52 -4.88
CA HIS A 62 -11.83 3.67 -4.65
C HIS A 62 -11.82 4.60 -5.87
N SER A 63 -12.93 5.29 -6.03
CA SER A 63 -13.12 6.33 -7.04
C SER A 63 -13.32 7.67 -6.34
N LEU A 64 -12.61 8.70 -6.79
CA LEU A 64 -12.78 10.07 -6.33
C LEU A 64 -13.00 10.97 -7.55
N ASP A 65 -14.17 11.60 -7.61
CA ASP A 65 -14.54 12.50 -8.71
C ASP A 65 -15.35 13.70 -8.18
N PRO A 66 -14.74 14.89 -8.02
CA PRO A 66 -13.32 15.17 -8.22
C PRO A 66 -12.46 14.74 -7.02
N ALA A 67 -11.25 14.25 -7.29
CA ALA A 67 -10.19 14.08 -6.29
C ALA A 67 -9.58 15.44 -5.90
N PHE A 68 -9.38 16.33 -6.87
CA PHE A 68 -9.05 17.72 -6.61
C PHE A 68 -9.43 18.65 -7.76
N GLU A 69 -9.53 19.95 -7.45
CA GLU A 69 -9.69 21.02 -8.43
C GLU A 69 -8.66 22.13 -8.18
N ARG A 70 -7.99 22.58 -9.24
CA ARG A 70 -6.97 23.64 -9.19
C ARG A 70 -6.98 24.51 -10.44
N SER A 71 -6.76 25.80 -10.24
CA SER A 71 -6.50 26.73 -11.34
C SER A 71 -4.99 26.80 -11.63
N VAL A 72 -4.60 26.56 -12.88
CA VAL A 72 -3.22 26.65 -13.36
C VAL A 72 -3.18 27.66 -14.51
N GLY A 73 -2.73 28.87 -14.22
CA GLY A 73 -2.80 29.99 -15.16
C GLY A 73 -4.26 30.33 -15.50
N PRO A 74 -4.63 30.43 -16.80
CA PRO A 74 -6.00 30.70 -17.21
C PRO A 74 -6.90 29.45 -17.23
N ALA A 75 -6.37 28.25 -16.99
CA ALA A 75 -7.11 27.00 -17.04
C ALA A 75 -7.56 26.56 -15.63
N SER A 76 -8.78 26.05 -15.50
CA SER A 76 -9.22 25.29 -14.35
C SER A 76 -9.12 23.81 -14.70
N VAL A 77 -8.49 23.01 -13.84
CA VAL A 77 -8.29 21.57 -14.02
C VAL A 77 -8.90 20.85 -12.85
N SER A 78 -9.82 19.94 -13.15
CA SER A 78 -10.35 18.94 -12.23
C SER A 78 -9.68 17.59 -12.50
N ALA A 79 -9.44 16.80 -11.46
CA ALA A 79 -8.87 15.47 -11.57
C ALA A 79 -9.79 14.44 -10.92
N ALA A 80 -10.04 13.33 -11.59
CA ALA A 80 -10.74 12.16 -11.07
C ALA A 80 -9.78 10.98 -10.96
N PHE A 81 -9.82 10.25 -9.84
CA PHE A 81 -8.92 9.14 -9.54
C PHE A 81 -9.70 7.82 -9.50
N GLU A 82 -9.16 6.79 -10.15
CA GLU A 82 -9.65 5.42 -10.10
C GLU A 82 -8.52 4.51 -9.63
N THR A 83 -8.63 4.02 -8.39
CA THR A 83 -7.56 3.26 -7.72
C THR A 83 -7.97 1.81 -7.53
N VAL A 84 -7.03 0.88 -7.77
CA VAL A 84 -7.10 -0.53 -7.38
C VAL A 84 -5.95 -0.86 -6.43
N VAL A 85 -6.20 -1.73 -5.46
CA VAL A 85 -5.25 -2.10 -4.40
C VAL A 85 -5.21 -3.63 -4.26
N TYR A 86 -4.00 -4.14 -4.10
CA TYR A 86 -3.68 -5.55 -3.94
C TYR A 86 -2.78 -5.75 -2.71
N GLU A 87 -2.91 -6.92 -2.10
CA GLU A 87 -2.09 -7.37 -0.98
C GLU A 87 -1.42 -8.70 -1.34
N ASP A 88 -0.18 -8.89 -0.93
CA ASP A 88 0.51 -10.18 -0.99
C ASP A 88 -0.05 -11.10 0.11
N MET A 89 -1.03 -11.92 -0.26
CA MET A 89 -1.71 -12.79 0.69
C MET A 89 -0.84 -13.98 1.09
N ASP A 90 0.02 -14.47 0.20
CA ASP A 90 0.94 -15.56 0.49
C ASP A 90 1.94 -15.14 1.59
N LEU A 91 2.44 -13.90 1.52
CA LEU A 91 3.26 -13.31 2.58
C LEU A 91 2.47 -13.16 3.88
N SER A 92 1.26 -12.59 3.82
CA SER A 92 0.41 -12.40 5.00
C SER A 92 0.09 -13.73 5.69
N GLU A 93 -0.20 -14.80 4.95
CA GLU A 93 -0.42 -16.14 5.48
C GLU A 93 0.86 -16.74 6.08
N THR A 94 1.99 -16.61 5.38
CA THR A 94 3.29 -17.09 5.87
C THR A 94 3.66 -16.43 7.21
N LEU A 95 3.49 -15.11 7.31
CA LEU A 95 3.80 -14.37 8.54
C LEU A 95 2.82 -14.72 9.65
N LYS A 96 1.54 -14.88 9.34
CA LYS A 96 0.54 -15.35 10.31
C LYS A 96 0.92 -16.72 10.86
N GLU A 97 1.33 -17.66 10.02
CA GLU A 97 1.76 -19.00 10.47
C GLU A 97 3.03 -18.95 11.32
N LYS A 98 4.06 -18.24 10.85
CA LYS A 98 5.35 -18.12 11.56
C LYS A 98 5.23 -17.42 12.91
N THR A 99 4.22 -16.56 13.07
CA THR A 99 3.97 -15.82 14.31
C THR A 99 2.83 -16.41 15.14
N LEU A 100 2.37 -17.63 14.83
CA LEU A 100 1.27 -18.30 15.55
C LEU A 100 0.00 -17.46 15.65
N GLY A 101 -0.30 -16.72 14.58
CA GLY A 101 -1.46 -15.84 14.47
C GLY A 101 -1.31 -14.49 15.16
N GLN A 102 -0.12 -14.14 15.67
CA GLN A 102 0.08 -12.84 16.32
C GLN A 102 0.28 -11.70 15.33
N ALA A 103 0.93 -11.95 14.19
CA ALA A 103 1.08 -10.99 13.12
C ALA A 103 -0.08 -11.15 12.13
N GLU A 104 -1.06 -10.26 12.26
CA GLU A 104 -2.16 -10.11 11.32
C GLU A 104 -2.14 -8.68 10.78
N GLY A 105 -2.07 -8.52 9.46
CA GLY A 105 -1.95 -7.21 8.84
C GLY A 105 -1.64 -7.31 7.35
N GLN A 106 -1.50 -6.13 6.73
CA GLN A 106 -1.11 -5.99 5.34
C GLN A 106 0.39 -5.72 5.31
N PHE A 107 1.18 -6.74 5.04
CA PHE A 107 2.64 -6.66 5.13
C PHE A 107 3.26 -6.18 3.82
N SER A 108 2.61 -6.46 2.69
CA SER A 108 2.99 -5.88 1.41
C SER A 108 1.76 -5.48 0.59
N LEU A 109 1.82 -4.26 0.05
CA LEU A 109 0.73 -3.65 -0.71
C LEU A 109 1.23 -3.16 -2.05
N PHE A 110 0.39 -3.31 -3.07
CA PHE A 110 0.56 -2.74 -4.39
C PHE A 110 -0.72 -2.00 -4.77
N PHE A 111 -0.59 -0.82 -5.36
CA PHE A 111 -1.73 -0.09 -5.91
C PHE A 111 -1.40 0.51 -7.27
N ALA A 112 -2.46 0.74 -8.04
CA ALA A 112 -2.41 1.51 -9.26
C ALA A 112 -3.62 2.43 -9.35
N THR A 113 -3.38 3.67 -9.73
CA THR A 113 -4.37 4.72 -9.89
C THR A 113 -4.28 5.31 -11.28
N ARG A 114 -5.43 5.42 -11.95
CA ARG A 114 -5.56 6.26 -13.15
C ARG A 114 -6.12 7.62 -12.76
N VAL A 115 -5.42 8.66 -13.18
CA VAL A 115 -5.82 10.06 -13.00
C VAL A 115 -6.29 10.62 -14.33
N THR A 116 -7.60 10.92 -14.40
CA THR A 116 -8.22 11.57 -15.55
C THR A 116 -8.43 13.04 -15.26
N LEU A 117 -7.99 13.90 -16.18
CA LEU A 117 -8.16 15.34 -16.06
C LEU A 117 -9.35 15.84 -16.86
N ASP A 118 -10.00 16.90 -16.37
CA ASP A 118 -10.97 17.69 -17.11
C ASP A 118 -10.58 19.19 -17.06
N PRO A 119 -10.22 19.82 -18.20
CA PRO A 119 -10.04 19.20 -19.51
C PRO A 119 -8.85 18.21 -19.54
N GLY A 120 -8.95 17.17 -20.38
CA GLY A 120 -7.92 16.13 -20.50
C GLY A 120 -6.52 16.67 -20.81
N LEU A 121 -5.47 15.94 -20.42
CA LEU A 121 -4.07 16.41 -20.49
C LEU A 121 -3.67 16.84 -21.91
N SER A 122 -4.11 16.11 -22.93
CA SER A 122 -3.85 16.42 -24.34
C SER A 122 -4.57 17.68 -24.85
N ASN A 123 -5.61 18.15 -24.14
CA ASN A 123 -6.34 19.38 -24.46
C ASN A 123 -5.77 20.61 -23.72
N LEU A 124 -4.86 20.40 -22.77
CA LEU A 124 -4.18 21.49 -22.08
C LEU A 124 -3.11 22.12 -22.98
N PRO A 125 -2.88 23.44 -22.87
CA PRO A 125 -1.74 24.09 -23.49
C PRO A 125 -0.42 23.44 -23.06
N GLU A 126 0.50 23.22 -24.00
CA GLU A 126 1.79 22.55 -23.74
C GLU A 126 2.58 23.21 -22.60
N THR A 127 2.49 24.55 -22.48
CA THR A 127 3.14 25.35 -21.44
C THR A 127 2.66 25.05 -20.01
N VAL A 128 1.50 24.43 -19.82
CA VAL A 128 0.95 24.10 -18.49
C VAL A 128 0.91 22.60 -18.21
N ARG A 129 1.13 21.73 -19.20
CA ARG A 129 1.04 20.26 -19.03
C ARG A 129 2.00 19.76 -17.95
N GLY A 130 3.28 20.11 -18.06
CA GLY A 130 4.29 19.73 -17.06
C GLY A 130 3.92 20.18 -15.64
N THR A 131 3.43 21.42 -15.49
CA THR A 131 2.97 21.95 -14.20
C THR A 131 1.80 21.15 -13.61
N VAL A 132 0.89 20.65 -14.45
CA VAL A 132 -0.25 19.83 -14.01
C VAL A 132 0.21 18.44 -13.61
N VAL A 133 1.14 17.84 -14.36
CA VAL A 133 1.75 16.54 -14.01
C VAL A 133 2.50 16.64 -12.68
N ASP A 134 3.34 17.66 -12.49
CA ASP A 134 4.06 17.90 -11.25
C ASP A 134 3.11 18.14 -10.06
N LEU A 135 1.94 18.77 -10.30
CA LEU A 135 0.90 18.96 -9.30
C LEU A 135 0.25 17.63 -8.89
N VAL A 136 -0.07 16.77 -9.86
CA VAL A 136 -0.62 15.42 -9.61
C VAL A 136 0.41 14.58 -8.86
N GLU A 137 1.67 14.60 -9.28
CA GLU A 137 2.78 13.91 -8.62
C GLU A 137 2.94 14.35 -7.16
N LYS A 138 2.94 15.66 -6.90
CA LYS A 138 2.99 16.20 -5.54
C LYS A 138 1.79 15.79 -4.70
N HIS A 139 0.60 15.74 -5.30
CA HIS A 139 -0.60 15.27 -4.60
C HIS A 139 -0.49 13.78 -4.26
N ALA A 140 -0.07 12.96 -5.23
CA ALA A 140 0.10 11.52 -5.08
C ALA A 140 1.11 11.19 -3.97
N ARG A 141 2.28 11.85 -3.96
CA ARG A 141 3.28 11.70 -2.88
C ARG A 141 2.71 12.02 -1.51
N LYS A 142 2.04 13.17 -1.37
CA LYS A 142 1.46 13.57 -0.09
C LYS A 142 0.38 12.60 0.38
N HIS A 143 -0.45 12.10 -0.55
CA HIS A 143 -1.47 11.12 -0.23
C HIS A 143 -0.83 9.80 0.23
N TYR A 144 0.18 9.33 -0.48
CA TYR A 144 0.94 8.12 -0.13
C TYR A 144 1.57 8.22 1.27
N GLU A 145 2.26 9.33 1.57
CA GLU A 145 2.84 9.61 2.90
C GLU A 145 1.76 9.63 4.00
N THR A 146 0.58 10.19 3.71
CA THR A 146 -0.56 10.20 4.64
C THR A 146 -1.09 8.79 4.87
N GLN A 147 -1.23 7.97 3.83
CA GLN A 147 -1.71 6.60 3.92
C GLN A 147 -0.78 5.73 4.77
N LEU A 148 0.54 5.86 4.59
CA LEU A 148 1.53 5.20 5.45
C LEU A 148 1.36 5.65 6.91
N SER A 149 1.25 6.95 7.15
CA SER A 149 1.07 7.51 8.50
C SER A 149 -0.20 7.01 9.20
N ASP A 150 -1.31 6.88 8.45
CA ASP A 150 -2.60 6.43 8.99
C ASP A 150 -2.54 5.01 9.58
N VAL A 151 -1.61 4.20 9.10
CA VAL A 151 -1.37 2.82 9.60
C VAL A 151 -0.22 2.69 10.58
N GLY A 152 0.26 3.82 11.10
CA GLY A 152 1.27 3.81 12.16
C GLY A 152 2.69 3.66 11.64
N VAL A 153 2.92 3.80 10.33
CA VAL A 153 4.25 3.98 9.79
C VAL A 153 4.73 5.41 10.11
N THR A 154 5.94 5.52 10.62
CA THR A 154 6.60 6.76 11.07
C THR A 154 7.90 6.99 10.31
N ASP A 155 8.57 8.11 10.56
CA ASP A 155 9.86 8.48 9.95
C ASP A 155 9.89 8.33 8.42
N ILE A 156 8.80 8.72 7.77
CA ILE A 156 8.62 8.59 6.32
C ILE A 156 9.52 9.61 5.62
N GLU A 157 10.51 9.13 4.89
CA GLU A 157 11.49 9.95 4.18
C GLU A 157 11.64 9.50 2.73
N GLN A 158 11.83 10.47 1.83
CA GLN A 158 12.19 10.20 0.44
C GLN A 158 13.68 9.89 0.36
N THR A 159 14.03 8.69 -0.11
CA THR A 159 15.42 8.20 -0.12
C THR A 159 16.09 8.36 -1.49
N ASP A 160 15.33 8.24 -2.57
CA ASP A 160 15.80 8.44 -3.94
C ASP A 160 14.69 8.99 -4.84
N THR A 161 15.06 9.66 -5.93
CA THR A 161 14.14 10.00 -7.02
C THR A 161 14.84 9.86 -8.36
N ARG A 162 14.27 9.04 -9.25
CA ARG A 162 14.85 8.69 -10.54
C ARG A 162 13.79 8.57 -11.62
N SER A 163 14.23 8.48 -12.87
CA SER A 163 13.37 8.14 -14.01
C SER A 163 13.61 6.69 -14.43
N THR A 164 12.54 5.99 -14.81
CA THR A 164 12.61 4.63 -15.34
C THR A 164 11.61 4.44 -16.47
N THR A 165 11.89 3.51 -17.39
CA THR A 165 10.97 3.17 -18.48
C THR A 165 10.07 2.01 -18.06
N VAL A 166 8.75 2.20 -18.12
CA VAL A 166 7.75 1.14 -17.89
C VAL A 166 7.57 0.27 -19.14
N ASP A 167 6.85 -0.85 -19.04
CA ASP A 167 6.82 -1.85 -20.11
C ASP A 167 6.10 -1.37 -21.38
N THR A 168 5.25 -0.34 -21.28
CA THR A 168 4.66 0.38 -22.41
C THR A 168 5.68 1.21 -23.20
N GLY A 169 6.86 1.48 -22.63
CA GLY A 169 7.86 2.40 -23.17
C GLY A 169 7.77 3.82 -22.62
N ASP A 170 6.76 4.14 -21.79
CA ASP A 170 6.63 5.46 -21.18
C ASP A 170 7.69 5.70 -20.09
N SER A 171 8.00 6.97 -19.84
CA SER A 171 8.96 7.38 -18.81
C SER A 171 8.23 7.72 -17.50
N ALA A 172 8.52 6.96 -16.45
CA ALA A 172 8.00 7.18 -15.11
C ALA A 172 9.02 7.84 -14.20
N ARG A 173 8.57 8.82 -13.43
CA ARG A 173 9.32 9.38 -12.31
C ARG A 173 9.01 8.58 -11.06
N VAL A 174 10.02 7.92 -10.52
CA VAL A 174 9.94 7.05 -9.35
C VAL A 174 10.56 7.78 -8.16
N THR A 175 9.87 7.75 -7.02
CA THR A 175 10.37 8.16 -5.72
C THR A 175 10.35 6.98 -4.79
N ASP A 176 11.51 6.66 -4.21
CA ASP A 176 11.63 5.64 -3.19
C ASP A 176 11.49 6.26 -1.80
N TYR A 177 10.94 5.48 -0.88
CA TYR A 177 10.65 5.87 0.49
C TYR A 177 11.27 4.87 1.46
N GLY A 178 11.87 5.39 2.52
CA GLY A 178 12.19 4.64 3.74
C GLY A 178 11.30 5.13 4.87
N ALA A 179 10.91 4.23 5.75
CA ALA A 179 10.06 4.53 6.90
C ALA A 179 10.22 3.45 7.98
N THR A 180 9.63 3.66 9.15
CA THR A 180 9.67 2.72 10.27
C THR A 180 8.26 2.32 10.70
N ILE A 181 8.07 1.11 11.19
CA ILE A 181 6.84 0.69 11.87
C ILE A 181 7.19 0.04 13.20
N SER A 182 6.49 0.46 14.26
CA SER A 182 6.62 -0.16 15.58
C SER A 182 5.48 -1.15 15.80
N PHE A 183 5.79 -2.27 16.44
CA PHE A 183 4.78 -3.17 17.00
C PHE A 183 4.76 -3.06 18.52
N ASP A 184 3.58 -3.25 19.10
CA ASP A 184 3.42 -3.29 20.54
C ASP A 184 4.06 -4.54 21.12
N THR A 185 4.44 -4.46 22.40
CA THR A 185 4.90 -5.60 23.19
C THR A 185 3.94 -6.78 23.09
N ILE A 186 4.48 -7.94 22.71
CA ILE A 186 3.72 -9.18 22.55
C ILE A 186 3.97 -10.06 23.78
N THR A 187 2.89 -10.50 24.42
CA THR A 187 2.95 -11.38 25.59
C THR A 187 2.30 -12.72 25.27
N PHE A 188 3.03 -13.81 25.55
CA PHE A 188 2.58 -15.17 25.34
C PHE A 188 2.49 -15.92 26.67
N PRO A 189 1.42 -16.68 26.93
CA PRO A 189 1.38 -17.56 28.08
C PRO A 189 2.38 -18.71 27.90
N PHE A 190 3.31 -18.86 28.84
CA PHE A 190 4.26 -19.98 28.87
C PHE A 190 3.77 -21.11 29.79
N THR A 191 3.16 -20.74 30.92
CA THR A 191 2.43 -21.63 31.84
C THR A 191 1.25 -20.87 32.43
N ASP A 192 0.38 -21.54 33.20
CA ASP A 192 -0.77 -20.91 33.87
C ASP A 192 -0.39 -19.73 34.79
N GLU A 193 0.89 -19.63 35.21
CA GLU A 193 1.39 -18.60 36.14
C GLU A 193 2.53 -17.74 35.55
N LYS A 194 2.99 -18.02 34.32
CA LYS A 194 4.14 -17.33 33.72
C LYS A 194 3.89 -16.94 32.28
N GLU A 195 4.27 -15.71 31.97
CA GLU A 195 4.17 -15.14 30.64
C GLU A 195 5.57 -14.85 30.08
N PHE A 196 5.66 -14.88 28.76
CA PHE A 196 6.83 -14.53 27.98
C PHE A 196 6.53 -13.25 27.22
N THR A 197 7.35 -12.22 27.44
CA THR A 197 7.15 -10.90 26.86
C THR A 197 8.26 -10.58 25.87
N ILE A 198 7.87 -10.24 24.65
CA ILE A 198 8.74 -9.69 23.60
C ILE A 198 8.47 -8.20 23.55
N GLU A 199 9.48 -7.39 23.87
CA GLU A 199 9.36 -5.93 23.79
C GLU A 199 9.17 -5.50 22.33
N GLY A 200 8.32 -4.50 22.14
CA GLY A 200 8.12 -3.87 20.84
C GLY A 200 9.43 -3.31 20.27
N GLN A 201 9.65 -3.52 18.98
CA GLN A 201 10.78 -2.97 18.23
C GLN A 201 10.28 -2.24 16.99
N GLU A 202 11.13 -1.41 16.43
CA GLU A 202 10.89 -0.74 15.16
C GLU A 202 11.47 -1.60 14.03
N PHE A 203 10.78 -1.63 12.91
CA PHE A 203 11.21 -2.29 11.69
C PHE A 203 11.14 -1.35 10.51
N ASP A 204 12.11 -1.46 9.62
CA ASP A 204 12.16 -0.74 8.37
C ASP A 204 11.02 -1.18 7.45
N VAL A 205 10.39 -0.18 6.85
CA VAL A 205 9.43 -0.29 5.76
C VAL A 205 10.01 0.43 4.56
N SER A 206 10.05 -0.26 3.44
CA SER A 206 10.45 0.32 2.16
C SER A 206 9.23 0.50 1.27
N GLY A 207 9.21 1.57 0.50
CA GLY A 207 8.13 1.83 -0.44
C GLY A 207 8.59 2.57 -1.68
N MET A 208 7.74 2.58 -2.70
CA MET A 208 7.99 3.34 -3.91
C MET A 208 6.70 3.89 -4.51
N LEU A 209 6.83 5.03 -5.19
CA LEU A 209 5.76 5.67 -5.95
C LEU A 209 6.28 6.08 -7.32
N ALA A 210 5.62 5.63 -8.37
CA ALA A 210 5.90 5.98 -9.75
C ALA A 210 4.75 6.78 -10.35
N VAL A 211 5.07 7.85 -11.09
CA VAL A 211 4.10 8.70 -11.80
C VAL A 211 4.54 8.88 -13.25
N TRP A 212 3.63 8.68 -14.20
CA TRP A 212 3.90 8.87 -15.63
C TRP A 212 2.65 9.27 -16.42
N GLU A 213 2.87 9.87 -17.59
CA GLU A 213 1.80 10.10 -18.56
C GLU A 213 1.58 8.84 -19.39
N HIS A 214 0.32 8.50 -19.66
CA HIS A 214 -0.05 7.41 -20.56
C HIS A 214 -1.38 7.74 -21.26
N ASP A 215 -1.38 7.71 -22.59
CA ASP A 215 -2.57 7.92 -23.43
C ASP A 215 -3.45 9.14 -23.04
N GLY A 216 -2.81 10.25 -22.67
CA GLY A 216 -3.51 11.50 -22.29
C GLY A 216 -4.09 11.50 -20.87
N THR A 217 -3.77 10.49 -20.06
CA THR A 217 -4.02 10.40 -18.63
C THR A 217 -2.69 10.38 -17.85
N ILE A 218 -2.77 10.40 -16.52
CA ILE A 218 -1.61 10.21 -15.65
C ILE A 218 -1.83 8.90 -14.88
N LEU A 219 -0.84 8.02 -14.89
CA LEU A 219 -0.82 6.81 -14.09
C LEU A 219 0.06 7.03 -12.86
N VAL A 220 -0.42 6.52 -11.73
CA VAL A 220 0.30 6.49 -10.47
C VAL A 220 0.30 5.04 -10.00
N ALA A 221 1.45 4.46 -9.72
CA ALA A 221 1.53 3.11 -9.16
C ALA A 221 2.62 3.04 -8.10
N GLY A 222 2.43 2.18 -7.11
CA GLY A 222 3.35 2.10 -5.99
C GLY A 222 2.93 1.06 -4.98
N GLY A 223 3.60 1.09 -3.84
CA GLY A 223 3.40 0.11 -2.79
C GLY A 223 4.43 0.21 -1.68
N ALA A 224 4.24 -0.61 -0.66
CA ALA A 224 5.14 -0.74 0.48
C ALA A 224 5.36 -2.22 0.81
N HIS A 225 6.52 -2.52 1.38
CA HIS A 225 6.93 -3.87 1.78
C HIS A 225 7.91 -3.79 2.97
N PRO A 226 8.19 -4.92 3.64
CA PRO A 226 9.21 -4.96 4.68
C PRO A 226 10.58 -4.54 4.11
N GLY A 227 11.22 -3.58 4.77
CA GLY A 227 12.53 -3.03 4.40
C GLY A 227 13.70 -3.83 4.96
N GLU A 228 13.46 -4.65 5.99
CA GLU A 228 14.44 -5.54 6.60
C GLU A 228 13.87 -6.93 6.88
N ASN A 229 14.75 -7.87 7.25
CA ASN A 229 14.29 -9.12 7.83
C ASN A 229 14.06 -8.96 9.33
N ILE A 230 13.04 -9.64 9.84
CA ILE A 230 12.73 -9.63 11.26
C ILE A 230 13.37 -10.86 11.89
N GLU A 231 14.47 -10.64 12.59
CA GLU A 231 15.19 -11.63 13.39
C GLU A 231 15.12 -11.23 14.87
N LEU A 232 14.37 -11.99 15.67
CA LEU A 232 14.19 -11.75 17.10
C LEU A 232 14.72 -12.94 17.89
N SER A 233 15.78 -12.73 18.67
CA SER A 233 16.28 -13.72 19.63
C SER A 233 15.98 -13.27 21.05
N VAL A 234 15.07 -13.95 21.74
CA VAL A 234 14.73 -13.66 23.13
C VAL A 234 15.07 -14.86 23.99
N THR A 235 16.06 -14.70 24.86
CA THR A 235 16.42 -15.69 25.88
C THR A 235 15.86 -15.29 27.23
N LYS A 236 15.13 -16.20 27.88
CA LYS A 236 14.63 -16.04 29.24
C LYS A 236 14.96 -17.26 30.07
N GLU A 237 15.21 -17.03 31.35
CA GLU A 237 15.41 -18.09 32.35
C GLU A 237 14.14 -18.18 33.21
N PRO A 238 13.09 -18.90 32.77
CA PRO A 238 11.86 -19.01 33.54
C PRO A 238 12.09 -19.65 34.91
N THR A 239 13.18 -20.40 35.12
CA THR A 239 13.63 -20.92 36.42
C THR A 239 15.17 -20.93 36.48
N GLU A 240 15.76 -20.97 37.67
CA GLU A 240 17.23 -21.06 37.85
C GLU A 240 17.88 -22.29 37.18
N ALA A 241 17.08 -23.26 36.72
CA ALA A 241 17.55 -24.50 36.10
C ALA A 241 17.21 -24.63 34.61
N ILE A 242 16.46 -23.69 34.02
CA ILE A 242 15.98 -23.80 32.63
C ILE A 242 16.14 -22.44 31.95
N GLU A 243 16.95 -22.43 30.90
CA GLU A 243 17.05 -21.36 29.91
C GLU A 243 16.18 -21.72 28.70
N VAL A 244 15.37 -20.79 28.23
CA VAL A 244 14.55 -20.90 27.02
C VAL A 244 14.92 -19.76 26.10
N SER A 245 15.47 -20.10 24.94
CA SER A 245 15.70 -19.16 23.85
C SER A 245 14.63 -19.36 22.78
N VAL A 246 13.99 -18.26 22.39
CA VAL A 246 13.07 -18.19 21.25
C VAL A 246 13.74 -17.35 20.18
N ASP A 247 14.12 -18.01 19.09
CA ASP A 247 14.65 -17.38 17.89
C ASP A 247 13.53 -17.35 16.84
N ILE A 248 13.13 -16.15 16.43
CA ILE A 248 12.13 -15.91 15.39
C ILE A 248 12.86 -15.31 14.21
N ASP A 249 12.95 -16.07 13.11
CA ASP A 249 13.37 -15.55 11.81
C ASP A 249 12.17 -15.64 10.86
N LEU A 250 11.65 -14.46 10.48
CA LEU A 250 10.51 -14.38 9.57
C LEU A 250 10.89 -14.69 8.12
N GLY A 251 12.19 -14.77 7.80
CA GLY A 251 12.70 -15.12 6.47
C GLY A 251 12.25 -14.15 5.39
N LEU A 252 12.06 -12.89 5.75
CA LEU A 252 11.68 -11.82 4.84
C LEU A 252 12.85 -11.49 3.92
N THR A 253 12.53 -11.20 2.66
CA THR A 253 13.51 -10.93 1.62
C THR A 253 13.30 -9.54 1.00
N PRO A 254 13.73 -8.45 1.67
CA PRO A 254 13.47 -7.07 1.23
C PRO A 254 13.87 -6.77 -0.21
N ASP A 255 15.01 -7.30 -0.65
CA ASP A 255 15.49 -7.13 -2.03
C ASP A 255 14.55 -7.77 -3.06
N ALA A 256 14.00 -8.96 -2.75
CA ALA A 256 13.06 -9.64 -3.63
C ALA A 256 11.72 -8.91 -3.68
N TYR A 257 11.21 -8.43 -2.55
CA TYR A 257 9.98 -7.64 -2.50
C TYR A 257 10.11 -6.33 -3.28
N ARG A 258 11.26 -5.66 -3.18
CA ARG A 258 11.55 -4.46 -3.96
C ARG A 258 11.53 -4.75 -5.47
N ASP A 259 12.18 -5.83 -5.89
CA ASP A 259 12.26 -6.20 -7.29
C ASP A 259 10.89 -6.64 -7.86
N GLU A 260 10.10 -7.36 -7.06
CA GLU A 260 8.73 -7.73 -7.40
C GLU A 260 7.82 -6.50 -7.52
N LEU A 261 7.80 -5.62 -6.51
CA LEU A 261 7.00 -4.40 -6.52
C LEU A 261 7.37 -3.52 -7.72
N ARG A 262 8.66 -3.37 -8.01
CA ARG A 262 9.14 -2.66 -9.19
C ARG A 262 8.64 -3.32 -10.48
N SER A 263 8.64 -4.65 -10.56
CA SER A 263 8.09 -5.37 -11.72
C SER A 263 6.58 -5.13 -11.88
N LEU A 264 5.82 -5.12 -10.78
CA LEU A 264 4.38 -4.84 -10.80
C LEU A 264 4.10 -3.42 -11.29
N VAL A 265 4.83 -2.42 -10.77
CA VAL A 265 4.74 -1.03 -11.21
C VAL A 265 5.06 -0.88 -12.70
N LYS A 266 6.11 -1.54 -13.20
CA LYS A 266 6.48 -1.48 -14.63
C LYS A 266 5.45 -2.12 -15.56
N GLY A 267 4.69 -3.09 -15.07
CA GLY A 267 3.65 -3.78 -15.83
C GLY A 267 2.27 -3.11 -15.80
N VAL A 268 2.16 -1.90 -15.24
CA VAL A 268 0.90 -1.13 -15.27
C VAL A 268 0.69 -0.52 -16.66
N GLU A 269 -0.40 -1.00 -17.27
CA GLU A 269 -0.94 -0.84 -18.62
C GLU A 269 -0.20 -1.50 -19.79
#